data_AF-G1KWE0-F1
#
_entry.id   AF-G1KWE0-F1
#
_cell.length_a   1.000
_cell.length_b   1.000
_cell.length_c   1.000
_cell.angle_alpha   90.00
_cell.angle_beta   90.00
_cell.angle_gamma   90.00
#
_symmetry.space_group_name_H-M   'P 1'
#
loop_
_entity.id
_entity.type
_entity.pdbx_description
1 polymer ?
#
loop_
_entity_poly.entity_id
_entity_poly.type
_entity_poly.pdbx_seq_one_letter_code
_entity_poly.pdbx_strand_id
1 'polypeptide(L)'
;MVSKGWFLCIGLPMVLIIEVSSQDCDQLCSWLRQANQANLELLNSKMGSTIPQQCIEDVFSFSPKEDLRNLDVSEEENAKVAIQEVLQQTGHIFRQNRTEMLWDEDSLRAFHAGLDQQSENLKSCLSASPRSQRIQLTSLRVKRYFRSLNDFLKEKEYSRCAWEIVQIQVKQCFLWIEKLIQMI
;
A
#
# COMPACT_ATOMS: atom_id res chain seq x y z
N MET A 1 -25.64 -1.52 -66.89
CA MET A 1 -24.83 -1.12 -65.73
C MET A 1 -25.75 -0.62 -64.63
N VAL A 2 -26.05 -1.44 -63.61
CA VAL A 2 -26.18 -1.04 -62.19
C VAL A 2 -25.92 -2.32 -61.39
N SER A 3 -24.90 -2.27 -60.53
CA SER A 3 -24.40 -3.42 -59.75
C SER A 3 -25.28 -3.66 -58.52
N LYS A 4 -25.64 -4.91 -58.22
CA LYS A 4 -26.33 -5.30 -56.98
C LYS A 4 -25.27 -5.49 -55.89
N GLY A 5 -25.13 -4.51 -54.99
CA GLY A 5 -24.29 -4.62 -53.79
C GLY A 5 -25.03 -5.39 -52.69
N TRP A 6 -24.41 -6.45 -52.17
CA TRP A 6 -24.85 -7.13 -50.96
C TRP A 6 -24.53 -6.28 -49.72
N PHE A 7 -25.54 -6.05 -48.87
CA PHE A 7 -25.34 -5.51 -47.53
C PHE A 7 -24.92 -6.65 -46.59
N LEU A 8 -23.63 -6.69 -46.24
CA LEU A 8 -23.14 -7.45 -45.09
C LEU A 8 -23.31 -6.59 -43.83
N CYS A 9 -24.33 -6.88 -43.02
CA CYS A 9 -24.46 -6.32 -41.68
C CYS A 9 -23.43 -7.01 -40.77
N ILE A 10 -22.23 -6.44 -40.67
CA ILE A 10 -21.24 -6.83 -39.68
C ILE A 10 -21.73 -6.27 -38.34
N GLY A 11 -22.35 -7.12 -37.53
CA GLY A 11 -22.66 -6.80 -36.13
C GLY A 11 -21.37 -6.74 -35.33
N LEU A 12 -20.93 -5.54 -34.96
CA LEU A 12 -19.90 -5.36 -33.94
C LEU A 12 -20.49 -5.82 -32.59
N PRO A 13 -19.83 -6.73 -31.84
CA PRO A 13 -20.28 -7.03 -30.50
C PRO A 13 -20.11 -5.77 -29.66
N MET A 14 -21.21 -5.28 -29.08
CA MET A 14 -21.15 -4.23 -28.07
C MET A 14 -20.34 -4.78 -26.89
N VAL A 15 -19.08 -4.36 -26.81
CA VAL A 15 -18.26 -4.53 -25.62
C VAL A 15 -18.94 -3.70 -24.54
N LEU A 16 -19.63 -4.37 -23.62
CA LEU A 16 -20.13 -3.75 -22.39
C LEU A 16 -18.90 -3.34 -21.57
N ILE A 17 -18.50 -2.08 -21.72
CA ILE A 17 -17.62 -1.44 -20.77
C ILE A 17 -18.46 -1.32 -19.50
N ILE A 18 -18.21 -2.19 -18.52
CA ILE A 18 -18.75 -2.02 -17.18
C ILE A 18 -18.05 -0.76 -16.65
N GLU A 19 -18.69 0.39 -16.80
CA GLU A 19 -18.35 1.57 -16.01
C GLU A 19 -18.54 1.17 -14.55
N VAL A 20 -17.43 1.03 -13.82
CA VAL A 20 -17.45 0.91 -12.36
C VAL A 20 -18.20 2.14 -11.86
N SER A 21 -19.44 1.93 -11.38
CA SER A 21 -20.31 3.04 -11.01
C SER A 21 -19.74 3.76 -9.79
N SER A 22 -19.93 5.08 -9.70
CA SER A 22 -19.51 5.88 -8.56
C SER A 22 -20.12 5.43 -7.22
N GLN A 23 -21.15 4.58 -7.27
CA GLN A 23 -21.87 4.04 -6.11
C GLN A 23 -20.99 3.15 -5.21
N ASP A 24 -19.91 2.56 -5.75
CA ASP A 24 -18.95 1.79 -4.94
C ASP A 24 -18.03 2.69 -4.09
N CYS A 25 -17.81 3.94 -4.49
CA CYS A 25 -16.92 4.84 -3.75
C CYS A 25 -17.59 5.51 -2.54
N ASP A 26 -18.93 5.46 -2.44
CA ASP A 26 -19.67 5.92 -1.26
C ASP A 26 -19.29 5.11 0.00
N GLN A 27 -18.82 3.87 -0.17
CA GLN A 27 -18.38 2.98 0.92
C GLN A 27 -16.86 2.90 1.07
N LEU A 28 -16.10 3.65 0.28
CA LEU A 28 -14.64 3.56 0.21
C LEU A 28 -13.99 3.63 1.60
N CYS A 29 -14.35 4.62 2.42
CA CYS A 29 -13.73 4.80 3.73
C CYS A 29 -14.04 3.66 4.69
N SER A 30 -15.23 3.03 4.58
CA SER A 30 -15.58 1.85 5.36
C SER A 30 -14.71 0.66 4.96
N TRP A 31 -14.56 0.40 3.66
CA TRP A 31 -13.72 -0.70 3.16
C TRP A 31 -12.25 -0.48 3.48
N LEU A 32 -11.73 0.74 3.30
CA LEU A 32 -10.36 1.08 3.64
C LEU A 32 -10.09 0.89 5.12
N ARG A 33 -11.02 1.31 6.00
CA ARG A 33 -10.88 1.14 7.45
C ARG A 33 -10.87 -0.33 7.83
N GLN A 34 -11.81 -1.12 7.32
CA GLN A 34 -11.89 -2.55 7.60
C GLN A 34 -10.63 -3.29 7.14
N ALA A 35 -10.16 -3.02 5.92
CA ALA A 35 -8.95 -3.64 5.38
C ALA A 35 -7.69 -3.20 6.16
N ASN A 36 -7.58 -1.92 6.52
CA ASN A 36 -6.48 -1.40 7.33
C ASN A 36 -6.42 -2.05 8.71
N GLN A 37 -7.58 -2.24 9.34
CA GLN A 37 -7.72 -2.90 10.64
C GLN A 37 -7.30 -4.37 10.56
N ALA A 38 -7.77 -5.11 9.56
CA ALA A 38 -7.36 -6.50 9.36
C ALA A 38 -5.84 -6.64 9.14
N ASN A 39 -5.25 -5.76 8.33
CA ASN A 39 -3.80 -5.73 8.12
C ASN A 39 -3.03 -5.39 9.41
N LEU A 40 -3.53 -4.45 10.21
CA LEU A 40 -2.97 -4.10 11.53
C LEU A 40 -3.06 -5.24 12.53
N GLU A 41 -4.20 -5.92 12.61
CA GLU A 41 -4.41 -7.07 13.49
C GLU A 41 -3.42 -8.19 13.16
N LEU A 42 -3.29 -8.52 11.87
CA LEU A 42 -2.33 -9.52 11.42
C LEU A 42 -0.89 -9.11 11.75
N LEU A 43 -0.50 -7.87 11.44
CA LEU A 43 0.82 -7.33 11.78
C LEU A 43 1.11 -7.42 13.28
N ASN A 44 0.16 -6.97 14.12
CA ASN A 44 0.29 -7.02 15.57
C ASN A 44 0.38 -8.45 16.10
N SER A 45 -0.37 -9.41 15.52
CA SER A 45 -0.36 -10.81 15.95
C SER A 45 0.99 -11.50 15.73
N LYS A 46 1.82 -10.96 14.82
CA LYS A 46 3.12 -11.53 14.46
C LYS A 46 4.32 -10.75 14.99
N MET A 47 4.09 -9.57 15.54
CA MET A 47 5.12 -8.82 16.26
C MET A 47 5.31 -9.41 17.66
N GLY A 48 6.56 -9.49 18.11
CA GLY A 48 6.84 -9.82 19.51
C GLY A 48 6.21 -8.80 20.46
N SER A 49 5.77 -9.24 21.64
CA SER A 49 5.26 -8.33 22.68
C SER A 49 6.31 -7.35 23.19
N THR A 50 7.59 -7.67 22.99
CA THR A 50 8.75 -6.88 23.41
C THR A 50 9.86 -7.01 22.37
N ILE A 51 10.58 -5.91 22.14
CA ILE A 51 11.80 -5.93 21.31
C ILE A 51 12.89 -6.70 22.06
N PRO A 52 13.53 -7.72 21.45
CA PRO A 52 14.64 -8.43 22.07
C PRO A 52 15.79 -7.47 22.44
N GLN A 53 16.43 -7.68 23.60
CA GLN A 53 17.46 -6.76 24.11
C GLN A 53 18.60 -6.56 23.11
N GLN A 54 18.99 -7.61 22.38
CA GLN A 54 20.01 -7.55 21.35
C GLN A 54 19.65 -6.66 20.15
N CYS A 55 18.37 -6.33 19.97
CA CYS A 55 17.91 -5.46 18.88
C CYS A 55 17.80 -3.99 19.28
N ILE A 56 18.00 -3.66 20.56
CA ILE A 56 17.80 -2.30 21.08
C ILE A 56 18.78 -1.31 20.46
N GLU A 57 20.04 -1.69 20.25
CA GLU A 57 21.04 -0.82 19.61
C GLU A 57 20.61 -0.44 18.18
N ASP A 58 20.16 -1.43 17.41
CA ASP A 58 19.67 -1.21 16.05
C ASP A 58 18.45 -0.26 16.03
N VAL A 59 17.54 -0.37 17.01
CA VAL A 59 16.37 0.51 17.15
C VAL A 59 16.79 1.96 17.31
N PHE A 60 17.81 2.26 18.13
CA PHE A 60 18.28 3.62 18.33
C PHE A 60 19.11 4.16 17.16
N SER A 61 19.76 3.28 16.41
CA SER A 61 20.57 3.67 15.25
C SER A 61 19.74 3.98 14.00
N PHE A 62 18.56 3.38 13.88
CA PHE A 62 17.74 3.52 12.67
C PHE A 62 16.88 4.78 12.69
N SER A 63 17.06 5.61 11.66
CA SER A 63 16.21 6.77 11.41
C SER A 63 15.82 6.83 9.92
N PRO A 64 14.51 6.78 9.59
CA PRO A 64 14.06 6.94 8.21
C PRO A 64 14.49 8.28 7.61
N LYS A 65 14.79 8.28 6.31
CA LYS A 65 15.18 9.50 5.57
C LYS A 65 14.04 10.52 5.43
N GLU A 66 12.80 10.12 5.74
CA GLU A 66 11.60 10.95 5.66
C GLU A 66 10.76 10.70 6.91
N ASP A 67 10.05 11.72 7.39
CA ASP A 67 8.99 11.54 8.37
C ASP A 67 7.65 11.68 7.66
N LEU A 68 6.91 10.57 7.53
CA LEU A 68 5.61 10.56 6.87
C LEU A 68 4.58 11.46 7.58
N ARG A 69 4.76 11.76 8.88
CA ARG A 69 3.89 12.67 9.62
C ARG A 69 4.02 14.12 9.15
N ASN A 70 5.14 14.45 8.48
CA ASN A 70 5.41 15.77 7.90
C ASN A 70 5.03 15.82 6.40
N LEU A 71 4.26 14.87 5.90
CA LEU A 71 3.78 14.89 4.53
C LEU A 71 2.61 15.85 4.36
N ASP A 72 2.75 16.67 3.32
CA ASP A 72 1.72 17.46 2.68
C ASP A 72 0.50 16.65 2.17
N VAL A 73 -0.41 16.19 3.02
CA VAL A 73 -1.57 15.34 2.61
C VAL A 73 -2.93 15.95 3.00
N SER A 74 -3.02 17.28 3.04
CA SER A 74 -4.30 17.97 3.31
C SER A 74 -5.34 17.82 2.20
N GLU A 75 -4.93 17.46 0.99
CA GLU A 75 -5.85 17.14 -0.12
C GLU A 75 -6.17 15.64 -0.14
N GLU A 76 -7.44 15.31 -0.36
CA GLU A 76 -7.95 13.93 -0.41
C GLU A 76 -7.17 13.05 -1.40
N GLU A 77 -6.90 13.56 -2.62
CA GLU A 77 -6.15 12.82 -3.64
C GLU A 77 -4.70 12.55 -3.21
N ASN A 78 -4.07 13.47 -2.47
CA ASN A 78 -2.74 13.26 -1.89
C ASN A 78 -2.76 12.18 -0.81
N ALA A 79 -3.81 12.17 0.04
CA ALA A 79 -4.00 11.13 1.05
C ALA A 79 -4.19 9.76 0.38
N LYS A 80 -5.07 9.66 -0.63
CA LYS A 80 -5.29 8.42 -1.41
C LYS A 80 -3.99 7.94 -2.07
N VAL A 81 -3.24 8.82 -2.73
CA VAL A 81 -1.96 8.44 -3.35
C VAL A 81 -0.90 8.03 -2.31
N ALA A 82 -0.86 8.69 -1.15
CA ALA A 82 0.03 8.29 -0.06
C ALA A 82 -0.30 6.89 0.45
N ILE A 83 -1.58 6.60 0.73
CA ILE A 83 -2.03 5.26 1.17
C ILE A 83 -1.65 4.22 0.10
N GLN A 84 -1.99 4.48 -1.16
CA GLN A 84 -1.70 3.58 -2.27
C GLN A 84 -0.21 3.25 -2.39
N GLU A 85 0.65 4.24 -2.23
CA GLU A 85 2.11 4.05 -2.26
C GLU A 85 2.60 3.27 -1.05
N VAL A 86 2.11 3.56 0.17
CA VAL A 86 2.48 2.82 1.39
C VAL A 86 2.13 1.34 1.24
N LEU A 87 0.94 1.00 0.72
CA LEU A 87 0.51 -0.39 0.53
C LEU A 87 1.43 -1.13 -0.45
N GLN A 88 1.73 -0.50 -1.59
CA GLN A 88 2.62 -1.07 -2.61
C GLN A 88 4.04 -1.30 -2.08
N GLN A 89 4.61 -0.30 -1.39
CA GLN A 89 5.96 -0.41 -0.87
C GLN A 89 6.05 -1.41 0.29
N THR A 90 5.03 -1.48 1.15
CA THR A 90 4.91 -2.54 2.17
C THR A 90 4.93 -3.92 1.50
N GLY A 91 4.08 -4.13 0.50
CA GLY A 91 4.03 -5.41 -0.22
C GLY A 91 5.36 -5.76 -0.88
N HIS A 92 6.11 -4.77 -1.39
CA HIS A 92 7.44 -5.00 -1.94
C HIS A 92 8.45 -5.45 -0.87
N ILE A 93 8.49 -4.77 0.28
CA ILE A 93 9.38 -5.14 1.39
C ILE A 93 9.11 -6.58 1.86
N PHE A 94 7.84 -6.93 2.06
CA PHE A 94 7.45 -8.25 2.57
C PHE A 94 7.59 -9.38 1.54
N ARG A 95 8.05 -9.09 0.31
CA ARG A 95 8.45 -10.11 -0.69
C ARG A 95 9.95 -10.39 -0.70
N GLN A 96 10.76 -9.67 0.08
CA GLN A 96 12.21 -9.83 0.09
C GLN A 96 12.67 -11.09 0.87
N ASN A 97 13.96 -11.16 1.18
CA ASN A 97 14.52 -12.27 1.95
C ASN A 97 13.94 -12.29 3.37
N ARG A 98 13.21 -13.37 3.67
CA ARG A 98 12.43 -13.55 4.90
C ARG A 98 12.96 -14.65 5.80
N THR A 99 14.17 -15.18 5.54
CA THR A 99 14.73 -16.33 6.28
C THR A 99 14.75 -16.12 7.80
N GLU A 100 15.05 -14.91 8.26
CA GLU A 100 15.11 -14.56 9.69
C GLU A 100 13.81 -13.92 10.22
N MET A 101 12.77 -13.81 9.38
CA MET A 101 11.47 -13.30 9.77
C MET A 101 10.64 -14.42 10.42
N LEU A 102 10.01 -14.14 11.55
CA LEU A 102 9.24 -15.14 12.31
C LEU A 102 7.83 -15.43 11.75
N TRP A 103 7.48 -14.85 10.61
CA TRP A 103 6.15 -15.00 10.02
C TRP A 103 6.08 -16.31 9.23
N ASP A 104 5.04 -17.09 9.48
CA ASP A 104 4.73 -18.26 8.64
C ASP A 104 4.21 -17.82 7.25
N GLU A 105 4.36 -18.73 6.27
CA GLU A 105 3.96 -18.48 4.89
C GLU A 105 2.47 -18.18 4.73
N ASP A 106 1.61 -18.76 5.57
CA ASP A 106 0.16 -18.54 5.50
C ASP A 106 -0.17 -17.10 5.90
N SER A 107 0.48 -16.61 6.94
CA SER A 107 0.37 -15.23 7.41
C SER A 107 0.92 -14.24 6.41
N LEU A 108 2.04 -14.55 5.74
CA LEU A 108 2.56 -13.72 4.65
C LEU A 108 1.60 -13.68 3.47
N ARG A 109 0.99 -14.82 3.09
CA ARG A 109 -0.02 -14.84 2.03
C ARG A 109 -1.26 -14.03 2.40
N ALA A 110 -1.76 -14.18 3.63
CA ALA A 110 -2.89 -13.41 4.14
C ALA A 110 -2.59 -11.90 4.15
N PHE A 111 -1.37 -11.51 4.56
CA PHE A 111 -0.96 -10.12 4.57
C PHE A 111 -0.89 -9.54 3.15
N HIS A 112 -0.25 -10.23 2.21
CA HIS A 112 -0.24 -9.78 0.81
C HIS A 112 -1.63 -9.66 0.22
N ALA A 113 -2.51 -10.65 0.46
CA ALA A 113 -3.89 -10.59 0.00
C ALA A 113 -4.64 -9.38 0.59
N GLY A 114 -4.44 -9.08 1.89
CA GLY A 114 -5.01 -7.91 2.54
C GLY A 114 -4.48 -6.57 1.99
N LEU A 115 -3.19 -6.49 1.65
CA LEU A 115 -2.59 -5.33 0.98
C LEU A 115 -3.16 -5.12 -0.43
N ASP A 116 -3.26 -6.22 -1.20
CA ASP A 116 -3.75 -6.20 -2.57
C ASP A 116 -5.23 -5.78 -2.60
N GLN A 117 -6.06 -6.36 -1.72
CA GLN A 117 -7.47 -5.98 -1.59
C GLN A 117 -7.63 -4.50 -1.23
N GLN A 118 -6.88 -4.00 -0.25
CA GLN A 118 -6.94 -2.60 0.14
C GLN A 118 -6.50 -1.68 -1.00
N SER A 119 -5.49 -2.09 -1.77
CA SER A 119 -5.01 -1.36 -2.94
C SER A 119 -6.03 -1.35 -4.08
N GLU A 120 -6.71 -2.46 -4.34
CA GLU A 120 -7.72 -2.56 -5.39
C GLU A 120 -8.93 -1.68 -5.09
N ASN A 121 -9.42 -1.72 -3.85
CA ASN A 121 -10.50 -0.86 -3.37
C ASN A 121 -10.16 0.63 -3.51
N LEU A 122 -8.88 0.99 -3.29
CA LEU A 122 -8.44 2.37 -3.43
C LEU A 122 -8.32 2.80 -4.90
N LYS A 123 -7.78 1.92 -5.76
CA LYS A 123 -7.60 2.19 -7.19
C LYS A 123 -8.93 2.38 -7.92
N SER A 124 -9.96 1.61 -7.58
CA SER A 124 -11.29 1.78 -8.20
C SER A 124 -11.88 3.17 -7.96
N CYS A 125 -11.45 3.85 -6.89
CA CYS A 125 -11.91 5.19 -6.51
C CYS A 125 -10.88 6.31 -6.70
N LEU A 126 -9.73 6.02 -7.31
CA LEU A 126 -8.77 7.04 -7.73
C LEU A 126 -9.21 7.62 -9.07
N SER A 127 -9.30 8.95 -9.16
CA SER A 127 -9.61 9.60 -10.44
C SER A 127 -8.47 9.40 -11.44
N ALA A 128 -8.78 9.21 -12.73
CA ALA A 128 -7.77 9.14 -13.80
C ALA A 128 -7.13 10.51 -14.11
N SER A 129 -7.25 11.49 -13.21
CA SER A 129 -6.82 12.87 -13.45
C SER A 129 -5.29 12.98 -13.55
N PRO A 130 -4.77 13.96 -14.32
CA PRO A 130 -3.34 14.21 -14.37
C PRO A 130 -2.80 14.51 -12.97
N ARG A 131 -1.86 13.68 -12.50
CA ARG A 131 -1.26 13.86 -11.17
C ARG A 131 -0.52 15.19 -11.12
N SER A 132 -1.03 16.10 -10.29
CA SER A 132 -0.38 17.37 -9.97
C SER A 132 1.06 17.14 -9.48
N GLN A 133 1.91 18.16 -9.61
CA GLN A 133 3.29 18.10 -9.11
C GLN A 133 3.32 17.75 -7.61
N ARG A 134 2.32 18.19 -6.85
CA ARG A 134 2.16 17.90 -5.41
C ARG A 134 1.90 16.41 -5.17
N ILE A 135 1.00 15.79 -5.92
CA ILE A 135 0.71 14.34 -5.83
C ILE A 135 1.97 13.51 -6.15
N GLN A 136 2.73 13.90 -7.18
CA GLN A 136 3.98 13.24 -7.54
C GLN A 136 5.01 13.35 -6.40
N LEU A 137 5.12 14.52 -5.78
CA LEU A 137 6.01 14.73 -4.63
C LEU A 137 5.62 13.87 -3.43
N THR A 138 4.32 13.73 -3.14
CA THR A 138 3.82 12.83 -2.08
C THR A 138 4.28 11.39 -2.31
N SER A 139 4.04 10.82 -3.50
CA SER A 139 4.51 9.47 -3.85
C SER A 139 6.03 9.32 -3.74
N LEU A 140 6.80 10.31 -4.22
CA LEU A 140 8.27 10.27 -4.15
C LEU A 140 8.80 10.26 -2.72
N ARG A 141 8.20 11.03 -1.81
CA ARG A 141 8.60 11.06 -0.40
C ARG A 141 8.27 9.75 0.31
N VAL A 142 7.09 9.16 0.06
CA VAL A 142 6.76 7.82 0.57
C VAL A 142 7.76 6.77 0.03
N LYS A 143 8.08 6.80 -1.27
CA LYS A 143 9.12 5.92 -1.84
C LYS A 143 10.48 6.09 -1.17
N ARG A 144 10.88 7.32 -0.83
CA ARG A 144 12.16 7.60 -0.16
C ARG A 144 12.17 7.06 1.27
N TYR A 145 11.05 7.17 1.99
CA TYR A 145 10.86 6.51 3.28
C TYR A 145 11.08 5.00 3.17
N PHE A 146 10.35 4.33 2.28
CA PHE A 146 10.46 2.87 2.11
C PHE A 146 11.81 2.41 1.57
N ARG A 147 12.48 3.24 0.76
CA ARG A 147 13.87 3.00 0.36
C ARG A 147 14.79 2.94 1.57
N SER A 148 14.62 3.81 2.58
CA SER A 148 15.43 3.75 3.79
C SER A 148 15.22 2.48 4.60
N LEU A 149 14.00 1.94 4.65
CA LEU A 149 13.71 0.64 5.27
C LEU A 149 14.38 -0.51 4.51
N ASN A 150 14.28 -0.50 3.19
CA ASN A 150 14.92 -1.50 2.33
C ASN A 150 16.46 -1.45 2.42
N ASP A 151 17.05 -0.25 2.42
CA ASP A 151 18.49 -0.06 2.58
C ASP A 151 18.95 -0.64 3.93
N PHE A 152 18.20 -0.37 4.99
CA PHE A 152 18.46 -0.89 6.34
C PHE A 152 18.38 -2.42 6.42
N LEU A 153 17.36 -3.04 5.80
CA LEU A 153 17.27 -4.51 5.72
C LEU A 153 18.51 -5.10 5.05
N LYS A 154 18.98 -4.50 3.95
CA LYS A 154 20.17 -4.99 3.24
C LYS A 154 21.45 -4.81 4.04
N GLU A 155 21.62 -3.65 4.68
CA GLU A 155 22.77 -3.35 5.54
C GLU A 155 22.89 -4.32 6.71
N LYS A 156 21.74 -4.68 7.31
CA LYS A 156 21.66 -5.63 8.43
C LYS A 156 21.46 -7.08 7.99
N GLU A 157 21.74 -7.37 6.71
CA GLU A 157 21.68 -8.70 6.09
C GLU A 157 20.36 -9.45 6.37
N TYR A 158 19.25 -8.73 6.39
CA TYR A 158 17.91 -9.26 6.67
C TYR A 158 17.79 -9.97 8.02
N SER A 159 18.64 -9.62 9.00
CA SER A 159 18.62 -10.21 10.34
C SER A 159 17.27 -10.05 11.04
N ARG A 160 17.03 -10.89 12.05
CA ARG A 160 15.82 -10.83 12.87
C ARG A 160 15.60 -9.43 13.45
N CYS A 161 16.63 -8.77 13.98
CA CYS A 161 16.51 -7.42 14.54
C CYS A 161 16.10 -6.38 13.50
N ALA A 162 16.62 -6.50 12.27
CA ALA A 162 16.21 -5.62 11.17
C ALA A 162 14.72 -5.77 10.85
N TRP A 163 14.22 -7.02 10.84
CA TRP A 163 12.81 -7.30 10.62
C TRP A 163 11.90 -6.80 11.74
N GLU A 164 12.30 -6.92 13.01
CA GLU A 164 11.55 -6.36 14.15
C GLU A 164 11.37 -4.83 13.97
N ILE A 165 12.44 -4.12 13.59
CA ILE A 165 12.40 -2.67 13.35
C ILE A 165 11.51 -2.32 12.16
N VAL A 166 11.64 -3.02 11.04
CA VAL A 166 10.81 -2.78 9.85
C VAL A 166 9.33 -3.03 10.15
N GLN A 167 8.99 -4.07 10.91
CA GLN A 167 7.61 -4.32 11.32
C GLN A 167 7.05 -3.19 12.18
N ILE A 168 7.86 -2.63 13.09
CA ILE A 168 7.47 -1.45 13.89
C ILE A 168 7.20 -0.24 12.98
N GLN A 169 8.08 0.03 12.02
CA GLN A 169 7.96 1.15 11.09
C GLN A 169 6.72 1.00 10.19
N VAL A 170 6.48 -0.20 9.69
CA VAL A 170 5.28 -0.52 8.91
C VAL A 170 4.02 -0.37 9.76
N LYS A 171 4.02 -0.84 11.02
CA LYS A 171 2.90 -0.62 11.94
C LYS A 171 2.60 0.87 12.11
N GLN A 172 3.61 1.72 12.26
CA GLN A 172 3.41 3.17 12.31
C GLN A 172 2.80 3.73 11.03
N CYS A 173 3.17 3.19 9.86
CA CYS A 173 2.55 3.56 8.59
C CYS A 173 1.06 3.21 8.54
N PHE A 174 0.66 2.03 9.03
CA PHE A 174 -0.75 1.63 9.07
C PHE A 174 -1.59 2.45 10.08
N LEU A 175 -1.00 2.83 11.21
CA LEU A 175 -1.61 3.78 12.14
C LEU A 175 -1.74 5.18 11.54
N TRP A 176 -0.79 5.58 10.69
CA TRP A 176 -0.88 6.82 9.93
C TRP A 176 -1.97 6.74 8.85
N ILE A 177 -2.07 5.63 8.11
CA ILE A 177 -3.15 5.38 7.14
C ILE A 177 -4.52 5.49 7.83
N GLU A 178 -4.69 4.93 9.03
CA GLU A 178 -5.95 5.04 9.77
C GLU A 178 -6.38 6.50 9.98
N LYS A 179 -5.43 7.41 10.23
CA LYS A 179 -5.69 8.85 10.33
C LYS A 179 -6.03 9.47 8.98
N LEU A 180 -5.34 9.07 7.91
CA LEU A 180 -5.61 9.55 6.56
C LEU A 180 -7.00 9.14 6.07
N ILE A 181 -7.45 7.92 6.40
CA ILE A 181 -8.80 7.45 6.06
C ILE A 181 -9.89 8.31 6.72
N GLN A 182 -9.61 8.98 7.84
CA GLN A 182 -10.56 9.91 8.48
C GLN A 182 -10.65 11.26 7.75
N MET A 183 -9.70 11.56 6.86
CA MET A 183 -9.63 12.80 6.07
C MET A 183 -10.21 12.65 4.66
N ILE A 184 -10.44 11.40 4.22
CA ILE A 184 -11.12 11.04 2.97
C ILE A 184 -12.61 10.93 3.27
#